data_AF-A1WGP2-F1
#
_entry.id   AF-A1WGP2-F1
#
_cell.length_a   1.000
_cell.length_b   1.000
_cell.length_c   1.000
_cell.angle_alpha   90.00
_cell.angle_beta   90.00
_cell.angle_gamma   90.00
#
_symmetry.space_group_name_H-M   'P 1'
#
loop_
_entity.id
_entity.type
_entity.pdbx_description
1 polymer ?
#
loop_
_entity_poly.entity_id
_entity_poly.type
_entity_poly.pdbx_seq_one_letter_code
_entity_poly.pdbx_strand_id
1 'polypeptide(L)'
;MPPETASPQHVHRFPAVAVNCFTGSLAQLLNRRGTPVNESRMLELGEGYLFRCGLDEWGYPEYTFAVQDVGLLGCTRLGARMESAPIDGPDGLDQLARLCRSNGGAVVWVNTSRLTHDVFYSQNPAYLHALLVTAVSEDGHQIQIHDPLVVNRERYGCETWVDAEAFRVALTDQVRTETYNHMGLAHSISDVPAALQQTTATQTLVALLRQSER
;
A
#
# COMPACT_ATOMS: atom_id res chain seq x y z
N MET A 1 -12.48 -10.53 38.00
CA MET A 1 -11.16 -10.80 37.40
C MET A 1 -11.01 -9.87 36.21
N PRO A 2 -9.91 -9.12 36.09
CA PRO A 2 -9.63 -8.40 34.85
C PRO A 2 -9.42 -9.44 33.74
N PRO A 3 -9.88 -9.19 32.50
CA PRO A 3 -9.60 -10.09 31.40
C PRO A 3 -8.09 -10.13 31.15
N GLU A 4 -7.57 -11.34 30.97
CA GLU A 4 -6.22 -11.57 30.45
C GLU A 4 -6.04 -10.75 29.17
N THR A 5 -5.12 -9.80 29.20
CA THR A 5 -4.64 -9.10 28.03
C THR A 5 -4.15 -10.13 27.02
N ALA A 6 -4.80 -10.18 25.86
CA ALA A 6 -4.34 -10.97 24.72
C ALA A 6 -2.83 -10.81 24.52
N SER A 7 -2.14 -11.92 24.29
CA SER A 7 -0.70 -11.95 24.00
C SER A 7 -0.35 -10.86 22.98
N PRO A 8 0.75 -10.12 23.17
CA PRO A 8 1.14 -9.07 22.22
C PRO A 8 1.33 -9.72 20.85
N GLN A 9 0.50 -9.33 19.88
CA GLN A 9 0.75 -9.64 18.47
C GLN A 9 2.19 -9.20 18.16
N HIS A 10 3.05 -10.14 17.81
CA HIS A 10 4.45 -9.84 17.55
C HIS A 10 4.53 -8.96 16.30
N VAL A 11 4.88 -7.69 16.48
CA VAL A 11 5.16 -6.75 15.39
C VAL A 11 6.61 -6.92 14.98
N HIS A 12 6.86 -7.44 13.78
CA HIS A 12 8.20 -7.54 13.23
C HIS A 12 8.54 -6.23 12.50
N ARG A 13 9.48 -5.46 13.04
CA ARG A 13 9.90 -4.17 12.47
C ARG A 13 11.13 -4.31 11.59
N PHE A 14 11.20 -3.50 10.55
CA PHE A 14 12.33 -3.38 9.63
C PHE A 14 12.56 -1.91 9.23
N PRO A 15 13.74 -1.55 8.71
CA PRO A 15 13.99 -0.19 8.22
C PRO A 15 12.98 0.21 7.16
N ALA A 16 12.43 1.43 7.25
CA ALA A 16 11.54 1.95 6.21
C ALA A 16 12.31 2.13 4.90
N VAL A 17 11.98 1.32 3.90
CA VAL A 17 12.55 1.41 2.54
C VAL A 17 11.65 2.19 1.59
N ALA A 18 10.37 2.36 1.93
CA ALA A 18 9.39 3.06 1.12
C ALA A 18 9.36 4.56 1.43
N VAL A 19 9.14 5.36 0.39
CA VAL A 19 8.90 6.80 0.45
C VAL A 19 7.41 7.07 0.54
N ASN A 20 6.57 6.25 -0.09
CA ASN A 20 5.12 6.32 0.01
C ASN A 20 4.53 4.93 0.33
N CYS A 21 3.48 4.90 1.15
CA CYS A 21 2.89 3.66 1.62
C CYS A 21 2.27 2.81 0.50
N PHE A 22 1.63 3.44 -0.48
CA PHE A 22 0.95 2.71 -1.56
C PHE A 22 1.93 2.09 -2.55
N THR A 23 2.87 2.88 -3.05
CA THR A 23 3.88 2.39 -3.99
C THR A 23 4.90 1.47 -3.31
N GLY A 24 5.18 1.68 -2.02
CA GLY A 24 5.92 0.73 -1.19
C GLY A 24 5.22 -0.64 -1.09
N SER A 25 3.92 -0.65 -0.81
CA SER A 25 3.12 -1.88 -0.77
C SER A 25 3.05 -2.60 -2.12
N LEU A 26 2.91 -1.86 -3.23
CA LEU A 26 2.94 -2.43 -4.58
C LEU A 26 4.31 -3.02 -4.93
N ALA A 27 5.40 -2.33 -4.60
CA ALA A 27 6.75 -2.83 -4.83
C ALA A 27 6.98 -4.13 -4.05
N GLN A 28 6.52 -4.18 -2.79
CA GLN A 28 6.59 -5.41 -1.99
C GLN A 28 5.75 -6.55 -2.57
N LEU A 29 4.56 -6.26 -3.11
CA LEU A 29 3.72 -7.27 -3.77
C LEU A 29 4.40 -7.83 -5.02
N LEU A 30 5.00 -6.97 -5.87
CA LEU A 30 5.79 -7.40 -7.02
C LEU A 30 6.99 -8.27 -6.61
N ASN A 31 7.71 -7.87 -5.55
CA ASN A 31 8.84 -8.63 -5.02
C ASN A 31 8.41 -10.03 -4.56
N ARG A 32 7.29 -10.13 -3.82
CA ARG A 32 6.70 -11.41 -3.37
C ARG A 32 6.25 -12.27 -4.55
N ARG A 33 5.92 -11.66 -5.69
CA ARG A 33 5.56 -12.33 -6.95
C ARG A 33 6.76 -12.64 -7.84
N GLY A 34 7.99 -12.49 -7.35
CA GLY A 34 9.20 -12.85 -8.09
C GLY A 34 9.61 -11.83 -9.14
N THR A 35 9.13 -10.59 -9.04
CA THR A 35 9.50 -9.46 -9.91
C THR A 35 10.16 -8.36 -9.06
N PRO A 36 11.45 -8.51 -8.68
CA PRO A 36 12.10 -7.58 -7.77
C PRO A 36 12.18 -6.17 -8.35
N VAL A 37 11.53 -5.19 -7.73
CA VAL A 37 11.52 -3.80 -8.15
C VAL A 37 11.71 -2.86 -6.96
N ASN A 38 12.42 -1.77 -7.20
CA ASN A 38 12.46 -0.64 -6.27
C ASN A 38 11.33 0.34 -6.58
N GLU A 39 10.79 0.97 -5.53
CA GLU A 39 9.70 1.94 -5.64
C GLU A 39 10.00 3.06 -6.66
N SER A 40 11.24 3.56 -6.69
CA SER A 40 11.65 4.62 -7.62
C SER A 40 11.48 4.23 -9.08
N ARG A 41 11.70 2.96 -9.45
CA ARG A 41 11.49 2.48 -10.82
C ARG A 41 10.01 2.41 -11.19
N MET A 42 9.18 2.01 -10.25
CA MET A 42 7.72 2.04 -10.43
C MET A 42 7.23 3.47 -10.67
N LEU A 43 7.70 4.42 -9.86
CA LEU A 43 7.37 5.84 -10.00
C LEU A 43 7.87 6.41 -11.34
N GLU A 44 9.10 6.09 -11.75
CA GLU A 44 9.65 6.52 -13.04
C GLU A 44 8.77 6.05 -14.21
N LEU A 45 8.41 4.77 -14.22
CA LEU A 45 7.55 4.18 -15.25
C LEU A 45 6.12 4.72 -15.18
N GLY A 46 5.62 5.00 -13.99
CA GLY A 46 4.32 5.61 -13.73
C GLY A 46 4.24 7.09 -14.08
N GLU A 47 5.34 7.70 -14.54
CA GLU A 47 5.45 9.14 -14.83
C GLU A 47 5.42 10.06 -13.60
N GLY A 48 5.76 9.54 -12.43
CA GLY A 48 5.86 10.29 -11.16
C GLY A 48 7.21 10.96 -10.89
N TYR A 49 8.14 10.98 -11.86
CA TYR A 49 9.53 11.45 -11.67
C TYR A 49 9.64 12.96 -11.48
N LEU A 50 8.68 13.74 -11.99
CA LEU A 50 8.54 15.13 -11.57
C LEU A 50 7.91 15.10 -10.17
N PHE A 51 8.75 15.18 -9.14
CA PHE A 51 8.36 15.53 -7.78
C PHE A 51 7.73 16.94 -7.78
N ARG A 52 6.55 17.09 -8.39
CA ARG A 52 5.73 18.30 -8.29
C ARG A 52 5.21 18.31 -6.86
N CYS A 53 5.92 19.07 -6.04
CA CYS A 53 5.57 19.31 -4.67
C CYS A 53 4.55 20.46 -4.63
N GLY A 54 3.40 20.21 -4.03
CA GLY A 54 2.41 21.20 -3.66
C GLY A 54 2.36 21.32 -2.15
N LEU A 55 1.33 21.99 -1.65
CA LEU A 55 1.06 22.07 -0.22
C LEU A 55 -0.23 21.27 0.06
N ASP A 56 -0.21 20.45 1.11
CA ASP A 56 -1.42 19.80 1.66
C ASP A 56 -2.36 20.83 2.32
N GLU A 57 -3.49 20.38 2.90
CA GLU A 57 -4.44 21.28 3.57
C GLU A 57 -3.87 22.00 4.81
N TRP A 58 -2.68 21.63 5.27
CA TRP A 58 -1.98 22.21 6.41
C TRP A 58 -0.73 23.03 6.01
N GLY A 59 -0.43 23.14 4.71
CA GLY A 59 0.72 23.89 4.22
C GLY A 59 2.03 23.10 4.20
N TYR A 60 2.00 21.77 4.32
CA TYR A 60 3.19 20.92 4.22
C TYR A 60 3.44 20.44 2.78
N PRO A 61 4.71 20.31 2.36
CA PRO A 61 5.11 19.69 1.11
C PRO A 61 4.46 18.31 0.86
N GLU A 62 3.65 18.19 -0.20
CA GLU A 62 3.03 16.92 -0.61
C GLU A 62 3.24 16.64 -2.11
N TYR A 63 3.34 15.37 -2.50
CA TYR A 63 3.28 14.97 -3.90
C TYR A 63 1.92 15.32 -4.51
N THR A 64 1.91 16.17 -5.54
CA THR A 64 0.66 16.59 -6.22
C THR A 64 0.21 15.65 -7.33
N PHE A 65 0.91 14.55 -7.56
CA PHE A 65 0.49 13.56 -8.55
C PHE A 65 -0.41 12.50 -7.89
N ALA A 66 -1.37 11.97 -8.65
CA ALA A 66 -2.24 10.88 -8.20
C ALA A 66 -1.43 9.60 -7.98
N VAL A 67 -0.96 9.39 -6.75
CA VAL A 67 0.00 8.32 -6.41
C VAL A 67 -0.51 6.92 -6.75
N GLN A 68 -1.81 6.69 -6.60
CA GLN A 68 -2.44 5.44 -6.99
C GLN A 68 -2.30 5.19 -8.50
N ASP A 69 -2.72 6.15 -9.32
CA ASP A 69 -2.70 6.02 -10.78
C ASP A 69 -1.27 5.86 -11.30
N VAL A 70 -0.33 6.63 -10.75
CA VAL A 70 1.11 6.52 -11.06
C VAL A 70 1.63 5.14 -10.70
N GLY A 71 1.33 4.63 -9.50
CA GLY A 71 1.77 3.30 -9.05
C GLY A 71 1.22 2.18 -9.93
N LEU A 72 -0.09 2.20 -10.21
CA LEU A 72 -0.76 1.21 -11.05
C LEU A 72 -0.25 1.24 -12.50
N LEU A 73 -0.02 2.44 -13.06
CA LEU A 73 0.57 2.59 -14.38
C LEU A 73 2.01 2.07 -14.41
N GLY A 74 2.79 2.34 -13.36
CA GLY A 74 4.14 1.83 -13.17
C GLY A 74 4.17 0.29 -13.20
N CYS A 75 3.33 -0.36 -12.40
CA CYS A 75 3.16 -1.82 -12.41
C CYS A 75 2.77 -2.35 -13.80
N THR A 76 1.81 -1.71 -14.46
CA THR A 76 1.37 -2.10 -15.81
C THR A 76 2.51 -2.01 -16.83
N ARG A 77 3.32 -0.96 -16.77
CA ARG A 77 4.48 -0.76 -17.66
C ARG A 77 5.67 -1.66 -17.32
N LEU A 78 5.74 -2.16 -16.08
CA LEU A 78 6.62 -3.26 -15.70
C LEU A 78 6.15 -4.60 -16.29
N GLY A 79 4.97 -4.66 -16.90
CA GLY A 79 4.39 -5.87 -17.49
C GLY A 79 3.48 -6.65 -16.55
N ALA A 80 3.19 -6.12 -15.35
CA ALA A 80 2.28 -6.75 -14.42
C ALA A 80 0.82 -6.53 -14.85
N ARG A 81 -0.01 -7.54 -14.66
CA ARG A 81 -1.46 -7.43 -14.87
C ARG A 81 -2.13 -7.08 -13.55
N MET A 82 -2.54 -5.82 -13.44
CA MET A 82 -3.27 -5.32 -12.27
C MET A 82 -4.73 -5.76 -12.32
N GLU A 83 -5.25 -6.13 -11.15
CA GLU A 83 -6.68 -6.28 -10.92
C GLU A 83 -7.10 -5.44 -9.72
N SER A 84 -8.36 -4.97 -9.75
CA SER A 84 -8.95 -4.22 -8.64
C SER A 84 -10.29 -4.84 -8.31
N ALA A 85 -10.58 -5.03 -7.02
CA ALA A 85 -11.82 -5.64 -6.55
C ALA A 85 -12.43 -4.82 -5.41
N PRO A 86 -13.76 -4.67 -5.38
CA PRO A 86 -14.45 -4.05 -4.25
C PRO A 86 -14.28 -4.90 -2.99
N ILE A 87 -14.07 -4.24 -1.86
CA ILE A 87 -13.87 -4.85 -0.53
C ILE A 87 -14.63 -4.12 0.59
N ASP A 88 -15.45 -3.13 0.24
CA ASP A 88 -16.32 -2.38 1.15
C ASP A 88 -17.64 -3.11 1.48
N GLY A 89 -17.94 -4.18 0.75
CA GLY A 89 -19.12 -5.01 0.96
C GLY A 89 -18.97 -6.09 2.06
N PRO A 90 -20.05 -6.82 2.36
CA PRO A 90 -20.07 -7.88 3.39
C PRO A 90 -19.01 -8.96 3.17
N ASP A 91 -18.71 -9.27 1.91
CA ASP A 91 -17.78 -10.34 1.51
C ASP A 91 -16.34 -9.82 1.32
N GLY A 92 -16.04 -8.60 1.78
CA GLY A 92 -14.75 -7.94 1.53
C GLY A 92 -13.54 -8.72 2.07
N LEU A 93 -13.67 -9.33 3.25
CA LEU A 93 -12.61 -10.17 3.82
C LEU A 93 -12.40 -11.47 3.04
N ASP A 94 -13.48 -12.10 2.57
CA ASP A 94 -13.39 -13.29 1.73
C ASP A 94 -12.73 -12.97 0.39
N GLN A 95 -13.05 -11.81 -0.18
CA GLN A 95 -12.40 -11.28 -1.38
C GLN A 95 -10.90 -11.07 -1.13
N LEU A 96 -10.49 -10.45 -0.03
CA LEU A 96 -9.08 -10.30 0.35
C LEU A 96 -8.38 -11.65 0.51
N ALA A 97 -8.99 -12.59 1.22
CA ALA A 97 -8.44 -13.93 1.41
C ALA A 97 -8.20 -14.63 0.06
N ARG A 98 -9.12 -14.44 -0.90
CA ARG A 98 -8.99 -14.99 -2.26
C ARG A 98 -7.84 -14.35 -3.02
N LEU A 99 -7.71 -13.02 -2.97
CA LEU A 99 -6.59 -12.29 -3.58
C LEU A 99 -5.24 -12.71 -2.98
N CYS A 100 -5.15 -12.87 -1.66
CA CYS A 100 -3.94 -13.34 -1.00
C CYS A 100 -3.51 -14.73 -1.50
N ARG A 101 -4.45 -15.68 -1.62
CA ARG A 101 -4.16 -17.04 -2.10
C ARG A 101 -3.77 -17.08 -3.57
N SER A 102 -4.47 -16.35 -4.44
CA SER A 102 -4.24 -16.41 -5.89
C SER A 102 -3.06 -15.55 -6.35
N ASN A 103 -2.87 -14.39 -5.72
CA ASN A 103 -2.00 -13.33 -6.22
C ASN A 103 -0.92 -12.91 -5.22
N GLY A 104 -0.77 -13.60 -4.10
CA GLY A 104 0.25 -13.32 -3.09
C GLY A 104 -0.01 -12.09 -2.21
N GLY A 105 -1.17 -11.43 -2.39
CA GLY A 105 -1.61 -10.33 -1.55
C GLY A 105 -2.48 -9.31 -2.27
N ALA A 106 -2.91 -8.29 -1.55
CA ALA A 106 -3.59 -7.13 -2.11
C ALA A 106 -3.24 -5.84 -1.35
N VAL A 107 -3.04 -4.75 -2.08
CA VAL A 107 -2.82 -3.41 -1.52
C VAL A 107 -4.17 -2.73 -1.33
N VAL A 108 -4.39 -2.18 -0.14
CA VAL A 108 -5.64 -1.54 0.26
C VAL A 108 -5.37 -0.22 0.95
N TRP A 109 -6.28 0.73 0.80
CA TRP A 109 -6.31 1.96 1.58
C TRP A 109 -7.17 1.79 2.83
N VAL A 110 -6.66 2.27 3.95
CA VAL A 110 -7.28 2.18 5.27
C VAL A 110 -7.24 3.52 5.98
N ASN A 111 -8.18 3.71 6.91
CA ASN A 111 -8.15 4.79 7.87
C ASN A 111 -7.22 4.45 9.03
N THR A 112 -6.17 5.25 9.23
CA THR A 112 -5.16 5.01 10.26
C THR A 112 -5.72 5.00 11.67
N SER A 113 -6.75 5.78 11.98
CA SER A 113 -7.33 5.84 13.34
C SER A 113 -7.92 4.51 13.85
N ARG A 114 -8.05 3.53 12.96
CA ARG A 114 -8.55 2.18 13.26
C ARG A 114 -7.44 1.13 13.33
N LEU A 115 -6.20 1.51 13.04
CA LEU A 115 -5.03 0.64 13.12
C LEU A 115 -4.49 0.61 14.55
N THR A 116 -4.28 -0.60 15.08
CA THR A 116 -3.88 -0.82 16.48
C THR A 116 -2.45 -1.34 16.63
N HIS A 117 -1.76 -1.66 15.53
CA HIS A 117 -0.42 -2.23 15.57
C HIS A 117 0.69 -1.22 15.89
N ASP A 118 0.44 0.08 15.77
CA ASP A 118 1.32 1.11 16.31
C ASP A 118 0.55 2.24 16.99
N VAL A 119 1.08 2.69 18.12
CA VAL A 119 0.46 3.73 18.94
C VAL A 119 0.36 5.08 18.21
N PHE A 120 1.27 5.37 17.27
CA PHE A 120 1.27 6.61 16.49
C PHE A 120 -0.08 6.84 15.81
N TYR A 121 -0.66 5.81 15.22
CA TYR A 121 -1.94 5.90 14.51
C TYR A 121 -3.10 6.30 15.41
N SER A 122 -3.08 5.86 16.68
CA SER A 122 -4.12 6.23 17.65
C SER A 122 -3.91 7.61 18.30
N GLN A 123 -2.71 8.20 18.18
CA GLN A 123 -2.33 9.45 18.82
C GLN A 123 -2.32 10.67 17.87
N ASN A 124 -2.52 10.45 16.57
CA ASN A 124 -2.46 11.49 15.55
C ASN A 124 -3.77 11.57 14.77
N PRO A 125 -4.05 12.69 14.07
CA PRO A 125 -5.18 12.80 13.18
C PRO A 125 -5.23 11.64 12.18
N ALA A 126 -6.45 11.17 11.89
CA ALA A 126 -6.68 10.17 10.86
C ALA A 126 -6.20 10.69 9.50
N TYR A 127 -5.56 9.82 8.73
CA TYR A 127 -5.16 10.06 7.35
C TYR A 127 -5.29 8.77 6.55
N LEU A 128 -5.28 8.88 5.22
CA LEU A 128 -5.34 7.71 4.37
C LEU A 128 -3.98 7.01 4.32
N HIS A 129 -3.96 5.71 4.60
CA HIS A 129 -2.73 4.91 4.55
C HIS A 129 -2.92 3.65 3.74
N ALA A 130 -1.88 3.21 3.04
CA ALA A 130 -1.91 1.99 2.26
C ALA A 130 -1.13 0.88 2.94
N LEU A 131 -1.73 -0.30 2.96
CA LEU A 131 -1.14 -1.52 3.51
C LEU A 131 -1.20 -2.63 2.48
N LEU A 132 -0.22 -3.55 2.53
CA LEU A 132 -0.30 -4.80 1.79
C LEU A 132 -0.87 -5.88 2.72
N VAL A 133 -2.05 -6.41 2.39
CA VAL A 133 -2.59 -7.61 3.04
C VAL A 133 -1.96 -8.83 2.39
N THR A 134 -1.32 -9.70 3.19
CA THR A 134 -0.59 -10.87 2.69
C THR A 134 -1.29 -12.19 3.01
N ALA A 135 -2.11 -12.22 4.06
CA ALA A 135 -2.87 -13.39 4.45
C ALA A 135 -4.11 -13.02 5.27
N VAL A 136 -5.09 -13.91 5.26
CA VAL A 136 -6.20 -13.96 6.22
C VAL A 136 -6.10 -15.31 6.90
N SER A 137 -6.23 -15.37 8.22
CA SER A 137 -6.14 -16.62 8.98
C SER A 137 -7.26 -17.58 8.58
N GLU A 138 -7.07 -18.87 8.81
CA GLU A 138 -8.06 -19.91 8.43
C GLU A 138 -9.41 -19.73 9.12
N ASP A 139 -9.40 -19.20 10.35
CA ASP A 139 -10.60 -18.86 11.12
C ASP A 139 -11.20 -17.49 10.77
N GLY A 140 -10.54 -16.72 9.90
CA GLY A 140 -10.96 -15.38 9.47
C GLY A 140 -10.84 -14.29 10.53
N HIS A 141 -10.29 -14.59 11.72
CA HIS A 141 -10.23 -13.62 12.82
C HIS A 141 -9.01 -12.70 12.78
N GLN A 142 -8.01 -13.02 11.95
CA GLN A 142 -6.77 -12.28 11.88
C GLN A 142 -6.37 -12.01 10.43
N ILE A 143 -5.78 -10.84 10.21
CA ILE A 143 -5.29 -10.40 8.90
C ILE A 143 -3.81 -10.09 9.03
N GLN A 144 -3.00 -10.72 8.17
CA GLN A 144 -1.58 -10.41 8.10
C GLN A 144 -1.37 -9.22 7.18
N ILE A 145 -0.70 -8.21 7.70
CA ILE A 145 -0.37 -6.99 6.97
C ILE A 145 1.15 -6.79 6.88
N HIS A 146 1.56 -6.17 5.79
CA HIS A 146 2.85 -5.51 5.62
C HIS A 146 2.58 -4.01 5.50
N ASP A 147 3.04 -3.26 6.50
CA ASP A 147 3.03 -1.81 6.55
C ASP A 147 4.43 -1.32 6.12
N PRO A 148 4.59 -0.81 4.89
CA PRO A 148 5.91 -0.46 4.39
C PRO A 148 6.46 0.83 5.02
N LEU A 149 5.61 1.64 5.67
CA LEU A 149 5.95 2.98 6.12
C LEU A 149 5.07 3.47 7.28
N VAL A 150 5.51 3.24 8.51
CA VAL A 150 5.00 3.92 9.70
C VAL A 150 5.77 5.24 9.87
N VAL A 151 5.07 6.38 9.74
CA VAL A 151 5.65 7.72 9.85
C VAL A 151 5.70 8.20 11.31
N ASN A 152 6.36 7.43 12.18
CA ASN A 152 6.63 7.85 13.57
C ASN A 152 7.89 8.75 13.62
N ARG A 153 8.33 9.17 14.82
CA ARG A 153 9.56 9.95 15.05
C ARG A 153 10.77 9.37 14.32
N GLU A 154 10.87 8.04 14.31
CA GLU A 154 11.76 7.29 13.42
C GLU A 154 10.88 6.50 12.46
N ARG A 155 11.17 6.61 11.16
CA ARG A 155 10.42 5.89 10.12
C ARG A 155 10.85 4.43 10.12
N TYR A 156 9.87 3.53 10.09
CA TYR A 156 10.12 2.10 9.98
C TYR A 156 8.98 1.43 9.20
N GLY A 157 9.18 0.21 8.73
CA GLY A 157 8.09 -0.65 8.24
C GLY A 157 7.89 -1.84 9.15
N CYS A 158 6.73 -2.48 9.10
CA CYS A 158 6.47 -3.67 9.89
C CYS A 158 5.60 -4.72 9.20
N GLU A 159 5.68 -5.94 9.72
CA GLU A 159 4.77 -7.04 9.41
C GLU A 159 4.14 -7.53 10.70
N THR A 160 2.83 -7.73 10.70
CA THR A 160 2.11 -8.23 11.87
C THR A 160 0.76 -8.81 11.49
N TRP A 161 0.12 -9.47 12.45
CA TRP A 161 -1.28 -9.87 12.39
C TRP A 161 -2.12 -8.84 13.14
N VAL A 162 -3.27 -8.48 12.59
CA VAL A 162 -4.25 -7.58 13.22
C VAL A 162 -5.61 -8.25 13.29
N ASP A 163 -6.44 -7.78 14.22
CA ASP A 163 -7.83 -8.25 14.34
C ASP A 163 -8.64 -7.92 13.07
N ALA A 164 -9.35 -8.92 12.53
CA ALA A 164 -10.04 -8.78 11.26
C ALA A 164 -11.25 -7.82 11.34
N GLU A 165 -11.94 -7.76 12.48
CA GLU A 165 -13.09 -6.87 12.64
C GLU A 165 -12.63 -5.41 12.77
N ALA A 166 -11.58 -5.16 13.55
CA ALA A 166 -10.94 -3.84 13.61
C ALA A 166 -10.45 -3.39 12.22
N PHE A 167 -9.83 -4.30 11.46
CA PHE A 167 -9.37 -4.01 10.10
C PHE A 167 -10.52 -3.76 9.12
N ARG A 168 -11.64 -4.50 9.24
CA ARG A 168 -12.85 -4.25 8.44
C ARG A 168 -13.39 -2.84 8.66
N VAL A 169 -13.37 -2.37 9.90
CA VAL A 169 -13.72 -0.97 10.22
C VAL A 169 -12.70 -0.02 9.60
N ALA A 170 -11.39 -0.33 9.64
CA ALA A 170 -10.35 0.47 9.00
C ALA A 170 -10.52 0.61 7.48
N LEU A 171 -11.07 -0.40 6.80
CA LEU A 171 -11.32 -0.40 5.35
C LEU A 171 -12.56 0.42 4.94
N THR A 172 -13.48 0.68 5.86
CA THR A 172 -14.82 1.23 5.54
C THR A 172 -15.09 2.58 6.20
N ASP A 173 -14.44 2.89 7.33
CA ASP A 173 -14.59 4.17 8.01
C ASP A 173 -13.79 5.26 7.30
N GLN A 174 -14.45 6.05 6.46
CA GLN A 174 -13.80 7.04 5.60
C GLN A 174 -13.06 8.13 6.39
N VAL A 175 -11.86 8.47 5.93
CA VAL A 175 -11.11 9.62 6.41
C VAL A 175 -11.75 10.90 5.86
N ARG A 176 -12.22 11.78 6.73
CA ARG A 176 -13.02 12.95 6.34
C ARG A 176 -12.21 14.15 5.85
N THR A 177 -10.92 14.17 6.14
CA THR A 177 -10.01 15.26 5.75
C THR A 177 -9.47 15.10 4.34
N GLU A 178 -9.60 13.90 3.76
CA GLU A 178 -9.04 13.58 2.44
C GLU A 178 -9.93 14.07 1.31
N THR A 179 -9.31 14.74 0.34
CA THR A 179 -10.03 15.23 -0.86
C THR A 179 -10.39 14.10 -1.82
N TYR A 180 -9.56 13.06 -1.88
CA TYR A 180 -9.75 11.90 -2.76
C TYR A 180 -9.81 10.62 -1.92
N ASN A 181 -10.98 9.99 -1.88
CA ASN A 181 -11.16 8.73 -1.17
C ASN A 181 -10.84 7.54 -2.10
N HIS A 182 -9.74 6.85 -1.82
CA HIS A 182 -9.34 5.62 -2.52
C HIS A 182 -9.70 4.33 -1.78
N MET A 183 -10.42 4.42 -0.65
CA MET A 183 -10.86 3.26 0.14
C MET A 183 -11.92 2.43 -0.61
N GLY A 184 -12.13 1.20 -0.13
CA GLY A 184 -13.14 0.28 -0.67
C GLY A 184 -12.68 -0.57 -1.86
N LEU A 185 -11.46 -0.35 -2.36
CA LEU A 185 -10.84 -1.19 -3.38
C LEU A 185 -9.59 -1.89 -2.85
N ALA A 186 -9.41 -3.13 -3.30
CA ALA A 186 -8.18 -3.89 -3.18
C ALA A 186 -7.51 -4.01 -4.54
N HIS A 187 -6.24 -3.63 -4.62
CA HIS A 187 -5.42 -3.74 -5.82
C HIS A 187 -4.48 -4.93 -5.72
N SER A 188 -4.50 -5.82 -6.70
CA SER A 188 -3.69 -7.04 -6.70
C SER A 188 -3.05 -7.27 -8.07
N ILE A 189 -2.15 -8.25 -8.14
CA ILE A 189 -1.38 -8.58 -9.35
C ILE A 189 -1.71 -10.00 -9.77
N SER A 190 -2.62 -10.13 -10.73
CA SER A 190 -3.06 -11.43 -11.24
C SER A 190 -1.95 -12.16 -12.00
N ASP A 191 -1.04 -11.41 -12.63
CA ASP A 191 0.06 -11.95 -13.43
C ASP A 191 1.27 -11.02 -13.44
N VAL A 192 2.47 -11.59 -13.56
CA VAL A 192 3.74 -10.87 -13.59
C VAL A 192 4.62 -11.38 -14.73
N PRO A 193 5.49 -10.54 -15.31
CA PRO A 193 6.45 -11.03 -16.29
C PRO A 193 7.45 -11.98 -15.63
N ALA A 194 7.91 -13.00 -16.37
CA ALA A 194 8.89 -13.97 -15.88
C ALA A 194 10.26 -13.35 -15.53
N ALA A 195 10.57 -12.16 -16.06
CA ALA A 195 11.74 -11.38 -15.72
C ALA A 195 11.53 -9.90 -16.06
N LEU A 196 12.00 -9.00 -15.20
CA LEU A 196 12.12 -7.59 -15.57
C LEU A 196 13.26 -7.44 -16.58
N GLN A 197 12.96 -6.85 -17.74
CA GLN A 197 14.01 -6.34 -18.61
C GLN A 197 14.72 -5.19 -17.90
N GLN A 198 16.04 -5.23 -17.83
CA GLN A 198 16.83 -4.14 -17.28
C GLN A 198 16.53 -2.86 -18.05
N THR A 199 16.31 -1.78 -17.30
CA THR A 199 16.14 -0.44 -17.86
C THR A 199 17.41 -0.03 -18.57
N THR A 200 17.28 0.33 -19.85
CA THR A 200 18.38 0.97 -20.57
C THR A 200 18.35 2.49 -20.35
N ALA A 201 19.51 3.15 -20.39
CA ALA A 201 19.59 4.62 -20.31
C ALA A 201 18.65 5.30 -21.34
N THR A 202 18.45 4.67 -22.49
CA THR A 202 17.51 5.11 -23.54
C THR A 202 16.06 5.13 -23.07
N GLN A 203 15.61 4.14 -22.28
CA GLN A 203 14.24 4.11 -21.76
C GLN A 203 14.00 5.23 -20.73
N THR A 204 14.97 5.49 -19.86
CA THR A 204 14.92 6.62 -18.93
C THR A 204 14.89 7.95 -19.68
N LEU A 205 15.72 8.12 -20.72
CA LEU A 205 15.70 9.32 -21.55
C LEU A 205 14.35 9.54 -22.23
N VAL A 206 13.73 8.49 -22.77
CA VAL A 206 12.39 8.57 -23.38
C VAL A 206 11.33 8.95 -22.35
N ALA A 207 11.40 8.41 -21.13
CA ALA A 207 10.49 8.77 -20.05
C ALA A 207 10.62 10.26 -19.67
N LEU A 208 11.85 10.76 -19.55
CA LEU A 208 12.13 12.18 -19.28
C LEU A 208 11.63 13.10 -20.41
N LEU A 209 11.84 12.72 -21.66
CA LEU A 209 11.36 13.50 -22.82
C LEU A 209 9.83 13.62 -22.83
N ARG A 210 9.10 12.51 -22.64
CA ARG A 210 7.62 12.52 -22.59
C ARG A 210 7.08 13.42 -21.48
N GLN A 211 7.80 13.53 -20.37
CA GLN A 211 7.39 14.37 -19.25
C GLN A 211 7.70 15.85 -19.48
N SER A 212 8.76 16.18 -20.22
CA SER A 212 9.09 17.57 -20.57
C SER A 212 8.05 18.25 -21.46
N GLU A 213 7.21 17.47 -22.13
CA GLU A 213 6.13 17.93 -23.02
C GLU A 213 4.81 18.22 -22.27
N ARG A 214 4.74 18.00 -20.95
CA ARG A 214 3.55 18.19 -20.10
C ARG A 214 3.75 19.23 -18.99
#